data_AF-A0A2V7HET4-F1
#
_entry.id   AF-A0A2V7HET4-F1
#
_cell.length_a   1.000
_cell.length_b   1.000
_cell.length_c   1.000
_cell.angle_alpha   90.00
_cell.angle_beta   90.00
_cell.angle_gamma   90.00
#
_symmetry.space_group_name_H-M   'P 1'
#
loop_
_entity.id
_entity.type
_entity.pdbx_description
1 polymer ?
#
loop_
_entity_poly.entity_id
_entity_poly.type
_entity_poly.pdbx_seq_one_letter_code
_entity_poly.pdbx_strand_id
1 'polypeptide(L)' 'ELKRAVDRAKEDPVIFEHLGDAYAKNGLEEDALAAWEKSLSLDPNADGVKQKVQDAKARLRRAQGSKASQ' A
#
# COMPACT_ATOMS: atom_id res chain seq x y z
N GLU A 1 0.02 37.62 -6.58
CA GLU A 1 -1.05 36.83 -5.96
C GLU A 1 -0.44 35.56 -5.36
N LEU A 2 -0.47 35.40 -4.04
CA LEU A 2 0.45 34.50 -3.31
C LEU A 2 -0.26 33.41 -2.49
N LYS A 3 -1.44 32.94 -2.93
CA LYS A 3 -2.23 31.95 -2.18
C LYS A 3 -2.98 30.95 -3.06
N ARG A 4 -2.25 30.19 -3.89
CA ARG A 4 -2.73 28.91 -4.44
C ARG A 4 -1.67 27.82 -4.33
N ALA A 5 -0.94 27.80 -3.21
CA ALA A 5 0.13 26.84 -2.95
C ALA A 5 -0.18 25.91 -1.76
N VAL A 6 -1.43 25.86 -1.27
CA VAL A 6 -1.72 25.24 0.04
C VAL A 6 -2.57 23.96 -0.01
N ASP A 7 -3.05 23.51 -1.18
CA ASP A 7 -3.95 22.34 -1.24
C ASP A 7 -3.31 21.02 -1.73
N ARG A 8 -1.98 20.96 -1.87
CA ARG A 8 -1.30 19.66 -1.79
C ARG A 8 -0.91 19.43 -0.33
N ALA A 9 -1.91 19.07 0.47
CA ALA A 9 -1.66 18.37 1.71
C ALA A 9 -0.67 17.24 1.40
N LYS A 10 0.45 17.28 2.11
CA LYS A 10 1.61 16.40 1.99
C LYS A 10 1.19 14.94 2.16
N GLU A 11 0.82 14.30 1.07
CA GLU A 11 0.72 12.85 1.02
C GLU A 11 2.15 12.32 0.88
N ASP A 12 2.83 12.19 2.03
CA ASP A 12 4.17 11.61 2.09
C ASP A 12 4.07 10.10 1.80
N PRO A 13 4.73 9.56 0.75
CA PRO A 13 4.73 8.14 0.43
C PRO A 13 5.11 7.27 1.64
N VAL A 14 6.01 7.75 2.51
CA VAL A 14 6.48 7.01 3.70
C VAL A 14 5.34 6.74 4.70
N ILE A 15 4.36 7.65 4.80
CA ILE A 15 3.19 7.46 5.68
C ILE A 15 2.37 6.26 5.19
N PHE A 16 2.17 6.15 3.88
CA PHE A 16 1.41 5.05 3.29
C PHE A 16 2.20 3.74 3.35
N GLU A 17 3.53 3.77 3.24
CA GLU A 17 4.37 2.61 3.52
C GLU A 17 4.17 2.09 4.94
N HIS A 18 4.31 2.95 5.95
CA HIS A 18 4.15 2.57 7.36
C HIS A 18 2.73 2.12 7.69
N LEU A 19 1.72 2.74 7.07
CA LEU A 19 0.33 2.32 7.20
C LEU A 19 0.14 0.90 6.66
N GLY A 20 0.72 0.57 5.50
CA GLY A 20 0.67 -0.78 4.96
C GLY A 20 1.39 -1.79 5.84
N ASP A 21 2.54 -1.42 6.43
CA ASP A 21 3.25 -2.28 7.38
C ASP A 21 2.43 -2.54 8.65
N ALA A 22 1.70 -1.55 9.14
CA ALA A 22 0.80 -1.69 10.27
C ALA A 22 -0.39 -2.60 9.95
N TYR A 23 -1.02 -2.45 8.79
CA TYR A 23 -2.10 -3.33 8.34
C TYR A 23 -1.62 -4.77 8.17
N ALA A 24 -0.47 -4.99 7.55
CA ALA A 24 0.10 -6.33 7.36
C ALA A 24 0.40 -7.02 8.70
N LYS A 25 0.91 -6.28 9.70
CA LYS A 25 1.12 -6.82 11.05
C LYS A 25 -0.17 -7.24 11.75
N ASN A 26 -1.30 -6.62 11.39
CA ASN A 26 -2.63 -6.96 11.90
C ASN A 26 -3.35 -8.04 11.05
N GLY A 27 -2.70 -8.61 10.04
CA GLY A 27 -3.31 -9.59 9.12
C GLY A 27 -4.35 -9.00 8.17
N LEU A 28 -4.38 -7.67 8.04
CA LEU A 28 -5.26 -6.93 7.14
C LEU A 28 -4.59 -6.80 5.77
N GLU A 29 -4.43 -7.92 5.09
CA GLU A 29 -3.64 -8.02 3.86
C GLU A 29 -4.18 -7.15 2.69
N GLU A 30 -5.49 -6.98 2.59
CA GLU A 30 -6.13 -6.16 1.55
C GLU A 30 -5.88 -4.66 1.81
N ASP A 31 -6.03 -4.22 3.06
CA ASP A 31 -5.77 -2.83 3.47
C ASP A 31 -4.27 -2.49 3.37
N ALA A 32 -3.40 -3.46 3.71
CA ALA A 32 -1.96 -3.33 3.54
C ALA A 32 -1.57 -3.09 2.07
N LEU A 33 -2.15 -3.89 1.17
CA LEU A 33 -1.94 -3.75 -0.26
C LEU A 33 -2.39 -2.36 -0.75
N ALA A 34 -3.58 -1.91 -0.37
CA ALA A 34 -4.09 -0.61 -0.78
C ALA A 34 -3.20 0.56 -0.31
N ALA A 35 -2.70 0.49 0.93
CA ALA A 35 -1.78 1.49 1.47
C ALA A 35 -0.44 1.50 0.72
N TRP A 36 0.17 0.34 0.48
CA TRP A 36 1.42 0.25 -0.28
C TRP A 36 1.26 0.67 -1.76
N GLU A 37 0.13 0.38 -2.40
CA GLU A 37 -0.16 0.88 -3.76
C GLU A 37 -0.29 2.40 -3.79
N LYS A 38 -0.93 3.01 -2.78
CA LYS A 38 -0.98 4.47 -2.64
C LYS A 38 0.41 5.06 -2.44
N SER A 39 1.27 4.44 -1.62
CA SER A 39 2.68 4.82 -1.49
C SER A 39 3.40 4.79 -2.85
N LEU A 40 3.22 3.74 -3.66
CA LEU A 40 3.85 3.64 -4.97
C LEU A 40 3.29 4.63 -6.00
N SER A 41 2.04 5.06 -5.85
CA SER A 41 1.47 6.11 -6.69
C SER A 41 2.12 7.48 -6.44
N LEU A 42 2.67 7.68 -5.24
CA LEU A 42 3.34 8.91 -4.79
C LEU A 42 4.87 8.83 -5.00
N ASP A 43 5.47 7.66 -4.75
CA ASP A 43 6.86 7.34 -5.07
C ASP A 43 6.98 6.00 -5.81
N PRO A 44 6.98 6.01 -7.15
CA PRO A 44 7.15 4.80 -7.96
C PRO A 44 8.55 4.17 -7.85
N ASN A 45 9.52 4.81 -7.19
CA ASN A 45 10.88 4.30 -7.03
C ASN A 45 11.11 3.62 -5.68
N ALA A 46 10.08 3.54 -4.83
CA ALA A 46 10.13 2.83 -3.55
C ALA A 46 10.18 1.30 -3.76
N ASP A 47 11.35 0.77 -4.12
CA ASP A 47 11.53 -0.65 -4.45
C ASP A 47 11.19 -1.59 -3.28
N GLY A 48 11.43 -1.15 -2.04
CA GLY A 48 10.98 -1.88 -0.84
C GLY A 48 9.45 -2.04 -0.79
N VAL A 49 8.70 -0.98 -1.14
CA VAL A 49 7.24 -1.01 -1.19
C VAL A 49 6.75 -1.86 -2.36
N LYS A 50 7.43 -1.82 -3.51
CA LYS A 50 7.10 -2.71 -4.65
C LYS A 50 7.15 -4.17 -4.25
N GLN A 51 8.20 -4.59 -3.55
CA GLN A 51 8.32 -5.97 -3.07
C GLN A 51 7.17 -6.35 -2.14
N LYS A 52 6.85 -5.48 -1.16
CA LYS A 52 5.71 -5.68 -0.25
C LYS A 52 4.38 -5.86 -1.00
N VAL A 53 4.12 -5.05 -2.03
CA VAL A 53 2.93 -5.17 -2.90
C VAL A 53 2.87 -6.51 -3.61
N GLN A 54 3.98 -6.94 -4.22
CA GLN A 54 4.03 -8.23 -4.94
C GLN A 54 3.76 -9.40 -3.98
N ASP A 55 4.37 -9.37 -2.80
CA ASP A 55 4.18 -10.40 -1.80
C ASP A 55 2.74 -10.43 -1.27
N ALA A 56 2.14 -9.26 -1.04
CA ALA A 56 0.74 -9.15 -0.63
C ALA A 56 -0.21 -9.75 -1.68
N LYS A 57 -0.03 -9.40 -2.95
CA LYS A 57 -0.81 -9.97 -4.07
C LYS A 57 -0.65 -11.48 -4.16
N ALA A 58 0.56 -11.99 -3.97
CA ALA A 58 0.80 -13.43 -3.96
C ALA A 58 0.10 -14.13 -2.80
N ARG A 59 0.10 -13.54 -1.58
CA ARG A 59 -0.63 -14.06 -0.42
C ARG A 59 -2.14 -14.05 -0.64
N LEU A 60 -2.70 -12.94 -1.12
CA LEU A 60 -4.12 -12.79 -1.42
C LEU A 60 -4.59 -13.79 -2.48
N ARG A 61 -3.83 -13.97 -3.57
CA ARG A 61 -4.15 -14.96 -4.61
C ARG A 61 -4.20 -16.39 -4.05
N ARG A 62 -3.26 -16.76 -3.18
CA ARG A 62 -3.27 -18.07 -2.51
C ARG A 62 -4.49 -18.23 -1.61
N ALA A 63 -4.81 -17.23 -0.81
CA ALA A 63 -5.98 -17.25 0.07
C ALA A 63 -7.31 -17.34 -0.71
N GLN A 64 -7.42 -16.66 -1.85
CA GLN A 64 -8.60 -16.72 -2.73
C GLN A 64 -8.75 -18.09 -3.41
N GLY A 65 -7.65 -18.71 -3.85
CA GLY A 65 -7.68 -20.06 -4.41
C GLY A 65 -8.15 -21.12 -3.40
N SER A 66 -7.80 -20.98 -2.13
CA SER A 66 -8.29 -21.84 -1.05
C SER A 66 -9.78 -21.63 -0.77
N LYS A 67 -10.28 -20.38 -0.79
CA LYS A 67 -11.70 -20.08 -0.57
C LYS A 67 -12.61 -20.53 -1.72
N ALA A 68 -12.10 -20.58 -2.96
CA ALA A 68 -12.87 -21.02 -4.13
C ALA A 68 -12.99 -22.56 -4.23
N SER A 69 -12.25 -23.30 -3.40
CA SER A 69 -12.15 -24.77 -3.45
C SER A 69 -12.86 -25.46 -2.26
N GLN A 70 -13.59 -24.71 -1.42
CA GLN A 70 -14.40 -25.23 -0.31
C GLN A 70 -15.90 -25.11 -0.60
#